data_AF-A0A519L5N2-F1
#
_entry.id   AF-A0A519L5N2-F1
#
_cell.length_a   1.000
_cell.length_b   1.000
_cell.length_c   1.000
_cell.angle_alpha   90.00
_cell.angle_beta   90.00
_cell.angle_gamma   90.00
#
_symmetry.space_group_name_H-M   'P 1'
#
loop_
_entity.id
_entity.type
_entity.pdbx_description
1 polymer ?
#
loop_
_entity_poly.entity_id
_entity_poly.type
_entity_poly.pdbx_seq_one_letter_code
_entity_poly.pdbx_strand_id
1 'polypeptide(L)'
;NPPWYVPAGIARREILPRGPGYLASQNMYVQNGTVIQRAGPTAALGYVKFELRDSYAIFLHDTPSKAAFNLAMRQRSHGCVRVQNAVDFARLLLSPDPTLLGQFDTAQDTRETKRIQTGREIGVRLLYWTAFVDGQGRVAFREDVYERDAKLAEALGIGVSLPRPVDDGRGRDANDVGP
;
A
#
# COMPACT_ATOMS: atom_id res chain seq x y z
N ASN A 1 12.67 8.33 3.68
CA ASN A 1 12.82 8.57 2.22
C ASN A 1 13.21 7.27 1.51
N PRO A 2 12.34 6.25 1.40
CA PRO A 2 12.72 4.96 0.81
C PRO A 2 12.91 5.05 -0.71
N PRO A 3 13.98 4.47 -1.30
CA PRO A 3 13.97 4.12 -2.71
C PRO A 3 12.97 2.98 -2.96
N TRP A 4 12.51 2.86 -4.19
CA TRP A 4 11.60 1.78 -4.58
C TRP A 4 12.31 0.74 -5.44
N TYR A 5 12.51 -0.44 -4.89
CA TYR A 5 12.91 -1.63 -5.64
C TYR A 5 11.65 -2.23 -6.26
N VAL A 6 11.48 -2.06 -7.57
CA VAL A 6 10.25 -2.42 -8.25
C VAL A 6 10.17 -3.95 -8.38
N PRO A 7 9.06 -4.59 -7.96
CA PRO A 7 8.83 -6.02 -8.20
C PRO A 7 8.94 -6.37 -9.69
N ALA A 8 9.61 -7.48 -9.99
CA ALA A 8 9.93 -7.88 -11.37
C ALA A 8 8.70 -7.95 -12.30
N GLY A 9 7.54 -8.40 -11.77
CA GLY A 9 6.29 -8.45 -12.52
C GLY A 9 5.80 -7.07 -12.98
N ILE A 10 5.84 -6.08 -12.09
CA ILE A 10 5.46 -4.68 -12.39
C ILE A 10 6.48 -4.09 -13.37
N ALA A 11 7.78 -4.27 -13.09
CA ALA A 11 8.84 -3.78 -13.95
C ALA A 11 8.67 -4.26 -15.39
N ARG A 12 8.39 -5.56 -15.59
CA ARG A 12 8.21 -6.17 -16.91
C ARG A 12 6.95 -5.71 -17.63
N ARG A 13 5.83 -5.55 -16.93
CA ARG A 13 4.53 -5.23 -17.56
C ARG A 13 4.33 -3.74 -17.80
N GLU A 14 4.83 -2.88 -16.91
CA GLU A 14 4.39 -1.48 -16.84
C GLU A 14 5.52 -0.47 -16.99
N ILE A 15 6.76 -0.82 -16.65
CA ILE A 15 7.87 0.14 -16.63
C ILE A 15 8.78 -0.03 -17.84
N LEU A 16 9.37 -1.22 -18.00
CA LEU A 16 10.33 -1.50 -19.07
C LEU A 16 9.76 -1.27 -20.48
N PRO A 17 8.49 -1.62 -20.79
CA PRO A 17 7.91 -1.35 -22.11
C PRO A 17 7.78 0.14 -22.47
N ARG A 18 7.81 1.04 -21.47
CA ARG A 18 7.74 2.50 -21.69
C ARG A 18 9.08 3.10 -22.13
N GLY A 19 10.15 2.31 -22.06
CA GLY A 19 11.47 2.65 -22.58
C GLY A 19 12.30 3.60 -21.71
N PRO A 20 13.56 3.86 -22.10
CA PRO A 20 14.54 4.59 -21.26
C PRO A 20 14.15 6.03 -20.92
N GLY A 21 13.46 6.73 -21.84
CA GLY A 21 12.99 8.10 -21.60
C GLY A 21 12.00 8.18 -20.43
N TYR A 22 11.12 7.17 -20.30
CA TYR A 22 10.23 7.06 -19.15
C TYR A 22 11.02 6.85 -17.86
N LEU A 23 11.97 5.92 -17.84
CA LEU A 23 12.82 5.66 -16.65
C LEU A 23 13.52 6.95 -16.19
N ALA A 24 14.15 7.68 -17.11
CA ALA A 24 14.80 8.95 -16.80
C ALA A 24 13.81 9.98 -16.21
N SER A 25 12.63 10.13 -16.84
CA SER A 25 11.58 11.05 -16.35
C SER A 25 11.05 10.73 -14.95
N GLN A 26 11.09 9.45 -14.56
CA GLN A 26 10.62 8.96 -13.26
C GLN A 26 11.75 8.75 -12.26
N ASN A 27 12.97 9.18 -12.58
CA ASN A 27 14.16 9.00 -11.76
C ASN A 27 14.44 7.51 -11.41
N MET A 28 14.24 6.65 -12.41
CA MET A 28 14.45 5.21 -12.32
C MET A 28 15.70 4.79 -13.09
N TYR A 29 16.35 3.73 -12.61
CA TYR A 29 17.50 3.12 -13.26
C TYR A 29 17.45 1.59 -13.08
N VAL A 30 18.21 0.87 -13.89
CA VAL A 30 18.35 -0.59 -13.77
C VAL A 30 19.70 -0.90 -13.14
N GLN A 31 19.69 -1.73 -12.09
CA GLN A 31 20.90 -2.23 -11.43
C GLN A 31 20.74 -3.72 -11.19
N ASN A 32 21.67 -4.54 -11.70
CA ASN A 32 21.66 -6.00 -11.57
C ASN A 32 20.30 -6.63 -11.94
N GLY A 33 19.70 -6.17 -13.06
CA GLY A 33 18.40 -6.65 -13.53
C GLY A 33 17.17 -6.14 -12.76
N THR A 34 17.36 -5.34 -11.70
CA THR A 34 16.27 -4.75 -10.90
C THR A 34 16.04 -3.31 -11.31
N VAL A 35 14.78 -2.93 -11.55
CA VAL A 35 14.39 -1.53 -11.73
C VAL A 35 14.29 -0.88 -10.36
N ILE A 36 14.99 0.23 -10.16
CA ILE A 36 15.02 0.99 -8.90
C ILE A 36 14.59 2.42 -9.20
N GLN A 37 13.58 2.91 -8.49
CA GLN A 37 13.28 4.33 -8.42
C GLN A 37 14.06 4.95 -7.26
N ARG A 38 14.77 6.04 -7.52
CA ARG A 38 15.44 6.79 -6.45
C ARG A 38 14.43 7.41 -5.48
N ALA A 39 14.84 7.59 -4.23
CA ALA A 39 14.08 8.39 -3.29
C ALA A 39 13.94 9.83 -3.80
N GLY A 40 12.79 10.45 -3.52
CA GLY A 40 12.49 11.81 -3.96
C GLY A 40 11.01 12.15 -3.80
N PRO A 41 10.63 13.42 -4.06
CA PRO A 41 9.26 13.90 -3.88
C PRO A 41 8.24 13.22 -4.79
N THR A 42 8.69 12.67 -5.92
CA THR A 42 7.85 11.96 -6.90
C THR A 42 7.96 10.43 -6.78
N ALA A 43 8.73 9.92 -5.82
CA ALA A 43 8.91 8.48 -5.64
C ALA A 43 7.57 7.83 -5.25
N ALA A 44 7.25 6.68 -5.85
CA ALA A 44 5.95 6.01 -5.64
C ALA A 44 5.68 5.64 -4.17
N LEU A 45 6.73 5.42 -3.39
CA LEU A 45 6.67 5.09 -1.96
C LEU A 45 6.61 6.31 -1.03
N GLY A 46 6.63 7.53 -1.57
CA GLY A 46 6.63 8.77 -0.79
C GLY A 46 7.82 8.85 0.19
N TYR A 47 7.57 9.38 1.39
CA TYR A 47 8.63 9.64 2.36
C TYR A 47 8.86 8.52 3.38
N VAL A 48 7.94 7.56 3.50
CA VAL A 48 7.97 6.51 4.52
C VAL A 48 7.51 5.17 3.95
N LYS A 49 8.21 4.09 4.31
CA LYS A 49 7.81 2.70 4.08
C LYS A 49 7.87 1.97 5.42
N PHE A 50 6.81 1.23 5.73
CA PHE A 50 6.72 0.36 6.90
C PHE A 50 6.94 -1.08 6.42
N GLU A 51 8.07 -1.64 6.79
CA GLU A 51 8.40 -3.03 6.46
C GLU A 51 7.72 -3.96 7.46
N LEU A 52 7.05 -4.97 6.92
CA LEU A 52 6.39 -6.01 7.70
C LEU A 52 7.31 -7.23 7.76
N ARG A 53 7.27 -7.95 8.87
CA ARG A 53 7.89 -9.27 8.98
C ARG A 53 6.90 -10.30 8.42
N ASP A 54 6.81 -10.39 7.10
CA ASP A 54 5.98 -11.38 6.44
C ASP A 54 6.70 -12.02 5.24
N SER A 55 6.18 -13.16 4.78
CA SER A 55 6.71 -13.91 3.63
C SER A 55 6.25 -13.35 2.28
N TYR A 56 5.40 -12.34 2.30
CA TYR A 56 4.84 -11.69 1.13
C TYR A 56 5.65 -10.40 0.85
N ALA A 57 5.63 -9.91 -0.38
CA ALA A 57 6.31 -8.67 -0.71
C ALA A 57 5.44 -7.44 -0.36
N ILE A 58 4.67 -7.52 0.73
CA ILE A 58 3.67 -6.51 1.11
C ILE A 58 4.26 -5.57 2.15
N PHE A 59 3.96 -4.28 2.02
CA PHE A 59 4.33 -3.26 2.98
C PHE A 59 3.29 -2.14 3.00
N LEU A 60 3.27 -1.39 4.10
CA LEU A 60 2.54 -0.13 4.15
C LEU A 60 3.50 0.98 3.69
N HIS A 61 3.00 2.01 3.01
CA HIS A 61 3.87 3.10 2.59
C HIS A 61 3.12 4.42 2.36
N ASP A 62 3.89 5.48 2.28
CA ASP A 62 3.43 6.80 1.86
C ASP A 62 3.19 6.87 0.34
N THR A 63 2.60 7.95 -0.14
CA THR A 63 2.45 8.20 -1.58
C THR A 63 2.47 9.70 -1.88
N PRO A 64 3.05 10.13 -3.01
CA PRO A 64 2.90 11.50 -3.48
C PRO A 64 1.46 11.81 -3.91
N SER A 65 0.67 10.79 -4.28
CA SER A 65 -0.71 10.94 -4.79
C SER A 65 -1.75 11.09 -3.67
N LYS A 66 -1.61 12.12 -2.82
CA LYS A 66 -2.48 12.33 -1.64
C LYS A 66 -3.96 12.51 -1.99
N ALA A 67 -4.27 13.09 -3.14
CA ALA A 67 -5.66 13.28 -3.58
C ALA A 67 -6.42 11.97 -3.78
N ALA A 68 -5.73 10.84 -3.99
CA ALA A 68 -6.38 9.53 -4.16
C ALA A 68 -7.16 9.07 -2.92
N PHE A 69 -6.84 9.60 -1.73
CA PHE A 69 -7.57 9.29 -0.51
C PHE A 69 -8.98 9.91 -0.45
N ASN A 70 -9.27 10.89 -1.31
CA ASN A 70 -10.61 11.50 -1.41
C ASN A 70 -11.56 10.69 -2.31
N LEU A 71 -11.07 9.63 -2.97
CA LEU A 71 -11.91 8.76 -3.78
C LEU A 71 -12.74 7.85 -2.88
N ALA A 72 -13.99 7.60 -3.28
CA ALA A 72 -14.85 6.60 -2.63
C ALA A 72 -14.28 5.18 -2.81
N MET A 73 -13.76 4.91 -4.00
CA MET A 73 -13.15 3.63 -4.39
C MET A 73 -11.62 3.79 -4.48
N ARG A 74 -10.88 3.06 -3.63
CA ARG A 74 -9.43 3.30 -3.38
C ARG A 74 -8.52 2.12 -3.64
N GLN A 75 -9.05 0.98 -4.06
CA GLN A 75 -8.29 -0.19 -4.51
C GLN A 75 -7.59 0.12 -5.83
N ARG A 76 -6.42 0.75 -5.73
CA ARG A 76 -5.62 1.25 -6.85
C ARG A 76 -4.15 0.98 -6.60
N SER A 77 -3.85 -0.22 -6.14
CA SER A 77 -2.52 -0.64 -5.74
C SER A 77 -2.17 -1.98 -6.37
N HIS A 78 -0.88 -2.28 -6.48
CA HIS A 78 -0.39 -3.57 -6.94
C HIS A 78 -0.12 -4.51 -5.75
N GLY A 79 -0.93 -4.43 -4.69
CA GLY A 79 -0.80 -5.27 -3.49
C GLY A 79 -0.24 -4.59 -2.23
N CYS A 80 0.36 -3.41 -2.33
CA CYS A 80 0.88 -2.67 -1.17
C CYS A 80 -0.12 -1.62 -0.67
N VAL A 81 -0.15 -1.38 0.64
CA VAL A 81 -1.18 -0.51 1.25
C VAL A 81 -0.63 0.91 1.41
N ARG A 82 -1.31 1.89 0.82
CA ARG A 82 -0.96 3.31 1.00
C ARG A 82 -1.58 3.87 2.28
N VAL A 83 -0.82 4.65 3.05
CA VAL A 83 -1.26 5.29 4.29
C VAL A 83 -1.31 6.81 4.10
N GLN A 84 -2.49 7.43 4.29
CA GLN A 84 -2.71 8.85 3.99
C GLN A 84 -1.75 9.78 4.71
N ASN A 85 -1.65 9.60 6.03
CA ASN A 85 -0.80 10.38 6.93
C ASN A 85 0.41 9.54 7.38
N ALA A 86 1.09 8.88 6.43
CA ALA A 86 2.18 7.96 6.73
C ALA A 86 3.31 8.56 7.59
N VAL A 87 3.66 9.84 7.39
CA VAL A 87 4.70 10.51 8.20
C VAL A 87 4.25 10.66 9.65
N ASP A 88 3.03 11.14 9.89
CA ASP A 88 2.50 11.30 11.25
C ASP A 88 2.26 9.94 11.92
N PHE A 89 1.85 8.94 11.15
CA PHE A 89 1.75 7.57 11.63
C PHE A 89 3.12 7.03 12.08
N ALA A 90 4.19 7.28 11.31
CA ALA A 90 5.54 6.90 11.73
C ALA A 90 5.99 7.61 13.01
N ARG A 91 5.71 8.92 13.14
CA ARG A 91 5.98 9.66 14.38
C ARG A 91 5.23 9.07 15.57
N LEU A 92 3.95 8.70 15.39
CA LEU A 92 3.16 8.06 16.43
C LEU A 92 3.78 6.73 16.88
N LEU A 93 4.21 5.88 15.94
CA LEU A 93 4.82 4.60 16.25
C LEU A 93 6.16 4.73 17.00
N LEU A 94 6.92 5.79 16.71
CA LEU A 94 8.23 6.08 17.30
C LEU A 94 8.14 6.95 18.57
N SER A 95 7.00 7.59 18.83
CA SER A 95 6.81 8.50 19.98
C SER A 95 7.16 7.94 21.36
N PRO A 96 7.07 6.62 21.64
CA PRO A 96 7.51 6.08 22.94
C PRO A 96 9.03 6.14 23.15
N ASP A 97 9.82 6.35 22.09
CA ASP A 97 11.28 6.49 22.15
C ASP A 97 11.70 7.84 21.53
N PRO A 98 11.96 8.87 22.36
CA PRO A 98 12.34 10.20 21.88
C PRO A 98 13.64 10.21 21.06
N THR A 99 14.56 9.28 21.32
CA THR A 99 15.81 9.17 20.56
C THR A 99 15.53 8.66 19.15
N LEU A 100 14.70 7.63 18.99
CA LEU A 100 14.31 7.14 17.66
C LEU A 100 13.45 8.16 16.91
N LEU A 101 12.54 8.86 17.60
CA LEU A 101 11.75 9.94 17.00
C LEU A 101 12.65 11.07 16.47
N GLY A 102 13.61 11.55 17.27
CA GLY A 102 14.56 12.59 16.82
C GLY A 102 15.45 12.15 15.65
N GLN A 103 15.80 10.86 15.58
CA GLN A 103 16.48 10.30 14.42
C GLN A 103 15.60 10.28 13.16
N PHE A 104 14.31 10.00 13.32
CA PHE A 104 13.35 10.02 12.24
C PHE A 104 13.12 11.43 11.71
N ASP A 105 12.91 12.41 12.59
CA ASP A 105 12.69 13.80 12.18
C ASP A 105 13.92 14.38 11.48
N THR A 106 15.14 14.13 12.01
CA THR A 106 16.38 14.49 11.31
C THR A 106 16.43 13.89 9.89
N ALA A 107 16.06 12.61 9.72
CA ALA A 107 16.05 11.98 8.41
C ALA A 107 14.95 12.53 7.47
N GLN A 108 13.82 13.00 8.02
CA GLN A 108 12.80 13.70 7.24
C GLN A 108 13.30 15.06 6.76
N ASP A 109 14.02 15.79 7.60
CA ASP A 109 14.54 17.12 7.27
C ASP A 109 15.68 17.05 6.24
N THR A 110 16.64 16.15 6.44
CA THR A 110 17.79 15.97 5.54
C THR A 110 17.46 15.20 4.26
N ARG A 111 16.26 14.60 4.19
CA ARG A 111 15.84 13.67 3.13
C ARG A 111 16.72 12.43 2.98
N GLU A 112 17.52 12.11 4.00
CA GLU A 112 18.35 10.91 4.02
C GLU A 112 17.50 9.63 4.03
N THR A 113 17.96 8.61 3.31
CA THR A 113 17.36 7.27 3.43
C THR A 113 17.86 6.62 4.72
N LYS A 114 17.00 6.53 5.73
CA LYS A 114 17.34 5.88 7.01
C LYS A 114 16.34 4.78 7.35
N ARG A 115 16.86 3.64 7.79
CA ARG A 115 16.06 2.54 8.37
C ARG A 115 16.08 2.67 9.89
N ILE A 116 14.90 2.72 10.49
CA ILE A 116 14.73 2.86 11.94
C ILE A 116 13.86 1.70 12.42
N GLN A 117 14.33 0.95 13.40
CA GLN A 117 13.59 -0.15 14.01
C GLN A 117 12.97 0.34 15.31
N THR A 118 11.68 0.03 15.53
CA THR A 118 10.93 0.46 16.71
C THR A 118 11.36 -0.25 18.01
N GLY A 119 12.12 -1.34 17.91
CA GLY A 119 12.47 -2.21 19.04
C GLY A 119 11.29 -3.00 19.63
N ARG A 120 10.06 -2.78 19.14
CA ARG A 120 8.82 -3.38 19.64
C ARG A 120 8.13 -4.14 18.52
N GLU A 121 7.52 -5.27 18.86
CA GLU A 121 6.68 -6.01 17.93
C GLU A 121 5.29 -5.38 17.87
N ILE A 122 4.92 -4.90 16.69
CA ILE A 122 3.61 -4.31 16.42
C ILE A 122 2.88 -5.26 15.49
N GLY A 123 1.82 -5.90 15.99
CA GLY A 123 1.01 -6.80 15.19
C GLY A 123 0.23 -6.03 14.12
N VAL A 124 0.35 -6.44 12.87
CA VAL A 124 -0.40 -5.90 11.74
C VAL A 124 -1.35 -6.97 11.22
N ARG A 125 -2.64 -6.65 11.13
CA ARG A 125 -3.67 -7.54 10.60
C ARG A 125 -4.39 -6.85 9.44
N LEU A 126 -4.34 -7.47 8.27
CA LEU A 126 -5.12 -7.06 7.11
C LEU A 126 -6.37 -7.94 7.06
N LEU A 127 -7.51 -7.35 7.37
CA LEU A 127 -8.80 -8.05 7.42
C LEU A 127 -9.66 -7.58 6.25
N TYR A 128 -10.42 -8.50 5.67
CA TYR A 128 -11.37 -8.22 4.61
C TYR A 128 -12.78 -8.51 5.11
N TRP A 129 -13.53 -7.46 5.45
CA TRP A 129 -14.90 -7.55 5.94
C TRP A 129 -15.81 -6.66 5.10
N THR A 130 -16.81 -7.28 4.48
CA THR A 130 -17.86 -6.63 3.70
C THR A 130 -19.08 -6.26 4.54
N ALA A 131 -19.17 -6.78 5.77
CA ALA A 131 -20.12 -6.39 6.80
C ALA A 131 -19.40 -6.20 8.15
N PHE A 132 -19.65 -5.09 8.85
CA PHE A 132 -19.04 -4.79 10.15
C PHE A 132 -19.92 -3.86 10.99
N VAL A 133 -19.63 -3.77 12.29
CA VAL A 133 -20.27 -2.80 13.20
C VAL A 133 -19.49 -1.50 13.17
N ASP A 134 -20.16 -0.39 12.84
CA ASP A 134 -19.54 0.94 12.82
C ASP A 134 -19.28 1.50 14.22
N GLY A 135 -18.64 2.67 14.31
CA GLY A 135 -18.34 3.33 15.58
C GLY A 135 -19.57 3.76 16.39
N GLN A 136 -20.77 3.62 15.84
CA GLN A 136 -22.06 3.95 16.42
C GLN A 136 -22.88 2.70 16.77
N GLY A 137 -22.30 1.50 16.62
CA GLY A 137 -22.98 0.24 16.94
C GLY A 137 -23.95 -0.26 15.86
N ARG A 138 -23.94 0.33 14.67
CA ARG A 138 -24.82 -0.06 13.56
C ARG A 138 -24.11 -1.00 12.61
N VAL A 139 -24.84 -1.93 12.01
CA VAL A 139 -24.30 -2.75 10.93
C VAL A 139 -24.12 -1.88 9.69
N ALA A 140 -22.90 -1.89 9.15
CA ALA A 140 -22.50 -1.23 7.93
C ALA A 140 -21.95 -2.25 6.92
N PHE A 141 -22.15 -1.96 5.65
CA PHE A 141 -21.69 -2.81 4.54
C PHE A 141 -20.69 -2.08 3.64
N ARG A 142 -19.85 -2.85 2.95
CA ARG A 142 -18.94 -2.41 1.89
C ARG A 142 -19.05 -3.36 0.71
N GLU A 143 -18.68 -2.86 -0.47
CA GLU A 143 -18.69 -3.64 -1.69
C GLU A 143 -17.69 -4.81 -1.63
N ASP A 144 -18.12 -5.98 -2.07
CA ASP A 144 -17.28 -7.19 -2.19
C ASP A 144 -16.42 -7.13 -3.47
N VAL A 145 -15.45 -6.22 -3.49
CA VAL A 145 -14.58 -5.96 -4.65
C VAL A 145 -13.72 -7.15 -5.09
N TYR A 146 -13.52 -8.16 -4.24
CA TYR A 146 -12.77 -9.39 -4.58
C TYR A 146 -13.67 -10.61 -4.80
N GLU A 147 -14.99 -10.42 -4.76
CA GLU A 147 -15.98 -11.49 -4.98
C GLU A 147 -15.73 -12.70 -4.07
N ARG A 148 -15.41 -12.44 -2.79
CA ARG A 148 -15.13 -13.47 -1.79
C ARG A 148 -16.39 -13.94 -1.08
N ASP A 149 -17.40 -13.10 -0.98
CA ASP A 149 -18.62 -13.40 -0.22
C ASP A 149 -19.42 -14.51 -0.89
N ALA A 150 -19.52 -14.49 -2.22
CA ALA A 150 -20.20 -15.54 -2.99
C ALA A 150 -19.52 -16.91 -2.81
N LYS A 151 -18.19 -16.94 -2.90
CA LYS A 151 -17.39 -18.17 -2.71
C LYS A 151 -17.50 -18.70 -1.29
N LEU A 152 -17.50 -17.80 -0.30
CA LEU A 152 -17.68 -18.16 1.11
C LEU A 152 -19.08 -18.72 1.36
N ALA A 153 -20.12 -18.09 0.82
CA ALA A 153 -21.50 -18.53 0.98
C ALA A 153 -21.72 -19.92 0.36
N GLU A 154 -21.16 -20.17 -0.83
CA GLU A 154 -21.17 -21.49 -1.47
C GLU A 154 -20.51 -22.54 -0.57
N ALA A 155 -19.30 -22.26 -0.07
CA ALA A 155 -18.58 -23.17 0.82
C ALA A 155 -19.32 -23.47 2.14
N LEU A 156 -20.15 -22.54 2.60
CA LEU A 156 -20.98 -22.69 3.81
C LEU A 156 -22.39 -23.25 3.52
N GLY A 157 -22.76 -23.47 2.25
CA GLY A 157 -24.10 -23.93 1.87
C GLY A 157 -25.20 -22.89 2.10
N ILE A 158 -24.85 -21.60 2.13
CA ILE A 158 -25.78 -20.49 2.36
C ILE A 158 -26.24 -19.95 1.00
N GLY A 159 -27.55 -19.99 0.74
CA GLY A 159 -28.15 -19.28 -0.38
C GLY A 159 -28.11 -17.78 -0.12
N VAL A 160 -27.31 -17.04 -0.90
CA VAL A 160 -27.16 -15.59 -0.76
C VAL A 160 -27.65 -14.85 -2.00
N SER A 161 -28.35 -13.75 -1.78
CA SER A 161 -28.54 -12.69 -2.76
C SER A 161 -27.64 -11.52 -2.35
N LEU A 162 -26.46 -11.44 -2.96
CA LEU A 162 -25.46 -10.43 -2.63
C LEU A 162 -25.63 -9.19 -3.53
N PRO A 163 -25.50 -7.97 -2.98
CA PRO A 163 -25.33 -6.77 -3.80
C PRO A 163 -24.12 -6.96 -4.71
N ARG A 164 -24.27 -6.68 -6.01
CA ARG A 164 -23.15 -6.77 -6.95
C ARG A 164 -22.36 -5.44 -6.96
N PRO A 165 -21.02 -5.49 -7.01
CA PRO A 165 -20.22 -4.29 -7.22
C PRO A 165 -20.64 -3.59 -8.52
N VAL A 166 -20.67 -2.26 -8.52
CA VAL A 166 -20.87 -1.47 -9.74
C VAL A 166 -19.58 -1.54 -10.56
N ASP A 167 -19.70 -1.91 -11.85
CA ASP A 167 -18.56 -1.98 -12.76
C ASP A 167 -17.98 -0.57 -13.00
N ASP A 168 -16.69 -0.38 -12.70
CA ASP A 168 -15.97 0.88 -12.85
C ASP A 168 -15.26 1.02 -14.21
N GLY A 169 -15.41 0.01 -15.09
CA GLY A 169 -14.93 0.02 -16.46
C GLY A 169 -13.42 -0.21 -16.64
N ARG A 170 -12.68 -0.62 -15.59
CA ARG A 170 -11.21 -0.76 -15.67
C ARG A 170 -10.68 -2.15 -16.00
N GLY A 171 -11.55 -3.16 -16.12
CA GLY A 171 -11.13 -4.54 -16.30
C GLY A 171 -10.53 -5.11 -15.00
N ARG A 172 -10.88 -6.36 -14.70
CA ARG A 172 -10.49 -7.03 -13.44
C ARG A 172 -9.15 -7.73 -13.63
N ASP A 173 -8.16 -7.45 -12.79
CA ASP A 173 -7.01 -8.34 -12.65
C ASP A 173 -7.41 -9.47 -11.69
N ALA A 174 -7.53 -10.69 -12.22
CA ALA A 174 -7.91 -11.87 -11.45
C ALA A 174 -6.91 -12.22 -10.33
N ASN A 175 -5.72 -11.62 -10.33
CA ASN A 175 -4.70 -11.79 -9.30
C ASN A 175 -4.59 -10.60 -8.35
N ASP A 176 -5.45 -9.58 -8.49
CA ASP A 176 -5.48 -8.46 -7.57
C ASP A 176 -6.12 -8.86 -6.24
N VAL A 177 -5.26 -9.06 -5.24
CA VAL A 177 -5.61 -9.32 -3.84
C VAL A 177 -5.29 -8.12 -2.95
N GLY A 178 -4.95 -6.97 -3.56
CA GLY A 178 -4.41 -5.79 -2.90
C GLY A 178 -5.46 -4.73 -2.57
N PRO A 179 -5.45 -4.12 -1.36
CA PRO A 179 -6.46 -3.17 -0.91
C PRO A 179 -6.52 -1.85 -1.70
#